data_AF-A0A958RCR4-F1
#
_entry.id   AF-A0A958RCR4-F1
#
_cell.length_a   1.000
_cell.length_b   1.000
_cell.length_c   1.000
_cell.angle_alpha   90.00
_cell.angle_beta   90.00
_cell.angle_gamma   90.00
#
_symmetry.space_group_name_H-M   'P 1'
#
loop_
_entity.id
_entity.type
_entity.pdbx_description
1 polymer ?
#
loop_
_entity_poly.entity_id
_entity_poly.type
_entity_poly.pdbx_seq_one_letter_code
_entity_poly.pdbx_strand_id
1 'polypeptide(L)'
;MYNPVIVANYFLSKYGVDYHITPMKLVKLVYIAHGWHLGITDNALIDENPEAWKYGPVIPRIYHEFKKFGKNPIKIANTVTVDDQLPLNTR
;
A
#
# COMPACT_ATOMS: atom_id res chain seq x y z
N MET A 1 10.81 0.05 -8.82
CA MET A 1 9.39 -0.17 -8.46
C MET A 1 9.36 -1.06 -7.23
N TYR A 2 8.44 -0.82 -6.30
CA TYR A 2 8.32 -1.56 -5.04
C TYR A 2 7.13 -2.51 -5.07
N ASN A 3 7.22 -3.61 -4.32
CA ASN A 3 6.04 -4.40 -4.00
C ASN A 3 5.02 -3.52 -3.23
N PRO A 4 3.75 -3.43 -3.67
CA PRO A 4 2.73 -2.59 -3.06
C PRO A 4 2.55 -2.82 -1.55
N VAL A 5 2.78 -4.05 -1.09
CA VAL A 5 2.69 -4.42 0.33
C VAL A 5 3.77 -3.73 1.15
N ILE A 6 4.97 -3.49 0.59
CA ILE A 6 6.04 -2.75 1.27
C ILE A 6 5.61 -1.30 1.50
N VAL A 7 5.06 -0.65 0.47
CA VAL A 7 4.56 0.73 0.58
C VAL A 7 3.38 0.80 1.56
N ALA A 8 2.49 -0.20 1.54
CA ALA A 8 1.40 -0.32 2.50
C ALA A 8 1.90 -0.48 3.94
N ASN A 9 2.89 -1.35 4.17
CA ASN A 9 3.52 -1.54 5.48
C ASN A 9 4.18 -0.26 5.99
N TYR A 10 4.80 0.54 5.11
CA TYR A 10 5.35 1.84 5.48
C TYR A 10 4.27 2.78 6.04
N PHE A 11 3.10 2.87 5.39
CA PHE A 11 2.00 3.67 5.93
C PHE A 11 1.47 3.13 7.26
N LEU A 12 1.36 1.81 7.39
CA LEU A 12 0.89 1.18 8.62
C LEU A 12 1.87 1.38 9.79
N SER A 13 3.18 1.25 9.56
CA SER A 13 4.19 1.43 10.60
C SER A 13 4.26 2.88 11.06
N LYS A 14 4.14 3.84 10.13
CA LYS A 14 4.27 5.27 10.43
C LYS A 14 3.00 5.91 10.98
N TYR A 15 1.82 5.46 10.56
CA TYR A 15 0.55 6.15 10.82
C TYR A 15 -0.57 5.22 11.31
N GLY A 16 -0.32 3.91 11.42
CA GLY A 16 -1.35 2.93 11.77
C GLY A 16 -1.94 3.11 13.16
N VAL A 17 -1.13 3.53 14.15
CA VAL A 17 -1.56 3.75 15.55
C VAL A 17 -2.46 4.98 15.62
N ASP A 18 -1.99 6.10 15.08
CA ASP A 18 -2.63 7.40 15.31
C ASP A 18 -3.90 7.59 14.45
N TYR A 19 -3.92 7.02 13.24
CA TYR A 19 -4.93 7.37 12.23
C TYR A 19 -5.93 6.26 11.88
N HIS A 20 -5.97 5.17 12.67
CA HIS A 20 -6.94 4.07 12.53
C HIS A 20 -7.12 3.62 11.07
N ILE A 21 -6.03 3.14 10.45
CA ILE A 21 -6.02 2.85 9.02
C ILE A 21 -6.82 1.58 8.72
N THR A 22 -7.93 1.72 7.98
CA THR A 22 -8.70 0.59 7.45
C THR A 22 -8.12 0.12 6.11
N PRO A 23 -8.43 -1.12 5.64
CA PRO A 23 -7.97 -1.61 4.34
C PRO A 23 -8.31 -0.67 3.18
N MET A 24 -9.52 -0.11 3.17
CA MET A 24 -9.95 0.82 2.13
C MET A 24 -9.15 2.13 2.16
N LYS A 25 -8.82 2.64 3.37
CA LYS A 25 -7.97 3.82 3.52
C LYS A 25 -6.54 3.53 3.04
N LEU A 26 -6.03 2.34 3.35
CA LEU A 26 -4.69 1.90 2.94
C LEU A 26 -4.54 1.80 1.42
N VAL A 27 -5.50 1.16 0.72
CA VAL A 27 -5.51 1.09 -0.76
C VAL A 27 -5.47 2.49 -1.37
N LYS A 28 -6.28 3.42 -0.86
CA LYS A 28 -6.29 4.81 -1.34
C LYS A 28 -4.96 5.54 -1.11
N LEU A 29 -4.35 5.36 0.06
CA LEU A 29 -3.05 5.97 0.36
C LEU A 29 -1.97 5.50 -0.61
N VAL A 30 -1.88 4.19 -0.87
CA VAL A 30 -0.88 3.66 -1.81
C VAL A 30 -1.20 4.07 -3.25
N TYR A 31 -2.47 4.08 -3.65
CA TYR A 31 -2.87 4.56 -4.98
C TYR A 31 -2.49 6.03 -5.21
N ILE A 32 -2.74 6.91 -4.25
CA ILE A 32 -2.37 8.33 -4.34
C ILE A 32 -0.85 8.48 -4.39
N ALA A 33 -0.12 7.75 -3.54
CA ALA A 33 1.35 7.76 -3.56
C ALA A 33 1.91 7.30 -4.91
N HIS A 34 1.32 6.26 -5.50
CA HIS A 34 1.70 5.77 -6.83
C HIS A 34 1.47 6.82 -7.92
N GLY A 35 0.27 7.41 -7.98
CA GLY A 35 -0.05 8.43 -8.97
C GLY A 35 0.79 9.70 -8.81
N TRP A 36 1.06 10.11 -7.57
CA TRP A 36 1.91 11.27 -7.27
C TRP A 36 3.37 11.05 -7.70
N HIS A 37 3.95 9.90 -7.37
CA HIS A 37 5.30 9.55 -7.79
C HIS A 37 5.40 9.46 -9.32
N LEU A 38 4.43 8.79 -9.96
CA LEU A 38 4.37 8.67 -11.41
C LEU A 38 4.28 10.05 -12.08
N GLY A 39 3.42 10.95 -11.59
CA GLY A 39 3.25 12.28 -12.19
C GLY A 39 4.44 13.23 -12.00
N ILE A 40 5.33 13.00 -11.03
CA ILE A 40 6.50 13.85 -10.77
C ILE A 40 7.77 13.28 -11.40
N THR A 41 7.90 11.95 -11.44
CA THR A 41 9.15 11.28 -11.83
C THR A 41 9.05 10.55 -13.15
N ASP A 42 7.87 10.47 -13.77
CA ASP A 42 7.53 9.60 -14.91
C ASP A 42 7.82 8.10 -14.67
N ASN A 43 8.04 7.70 -13.41
CA ASN A 43 8.35 6.33 -13.02
C ASN A 43 7.27 5.78 -12.08
N ALA A 44 6.90 4.51 -12.26
CA ALA A 44 5.95 3.84 -11.38
C ALA A 44 6.53 3.61 -9.98
N LEU A 45 5.76 3.93 -8.93
CA LEU A 45 6.18 3.63 -7.55
C LEU A 45 6.12 2.14 -7.24
N ILE A 46 5.04 1.47 -7.65
CA ILE A 46 4.73 0.07 -7.31
C ILE A 46 4.76 -0.80 -8.56
N ASP A 47 5.10 -2.08 -8.38
CA ASP A 47 5.23 -3.08 -9.46
C ASP A 47 3.89 -3.72 -9.88
N GLU A 48 2.77 -3.10 -9.50
CA GLU A 48 1.41 -3.57 -9.81
C GLU A 48 0.57 -2.39 -10.32
N ASN A 49 -0.19 -2.62 -11.37
CA ASN A 49 -1.10 -1.60 -11.92
C ASN A 49 -2.41 -1.58 -11.12
N PRO A 50 -2.92 -0.40 -10.72
CA PRO A 50 -4.25 -0.29 -10.13
C PRO A 50 -5.34 -0.73 -11.11
N GLU A 51 -6.34 -1.46 -10.60
CA GLU A 51 -7.49 -1.95 -11.37
C GLU A 51 -8.75 -1.11 -11.09
N ALA A 52 -9.56 -0.87 -12.12
CA ALA A 52 -10.82 -0.16 -12.00
C ALA A 52 -11.94 -1.09 -11.48
N TRP A 53 -12.19 -1.08 -10.18
CA TRP A 53 -13.28 -1.84 -9.56
C TRP A 53 -14.52 -0.95 -9.32
N LYS A 54 -15.65 -1.57 -8.94
CA LYS A 54 -16.95 -0.89 -8.74
C LYS A 54 -16.89 0.37 -7.86
N TYR A 55 -16.01 0.39 -6.86
CA TYR A 55 -15.92 1.49 -5.89
C TYR A 55 -14.64 2.33 -6.04
N GLY A 56 -13.98 2.26 -7.19
CA GLY A 56 -12.78 3.02 -7.51
C GLY A 56 -11.56 2.13 -7.76
N PRO A 57 -10.38 2.76 -7.93
CA PRO A 57 -9.14 2.06 -8.21
C PRO A 57 -8.71 1.22 -7.01
N VAL A 58 -8.35 -0.03 -7.27
CA VAL A 58 -7.88 -0.98 -6.26
C VAL A 58 -6.53 -1.52 -6.67
N ILE A 59 -5.65 -1.71 -5.70
CA ILE A 59 -4.39 -2.44 -5.88
C ILE A 59 -4.66 -3.87 -5.37
N PRO A 60 -4.82 -4.87 -6.26
CA PRO A 60 -5.30 -6.20 -5.89
C PRO A 60 -4.50 -6.83 -4.77
N ARG A 61 -3.16 -6.81 -4.83
CA ARG A 61 -2.30 -7.38 -3.77
C ARG A 61 -2.61 -6.80 -2.40
N ILE A 62 -2.75 -5.47 -2.30
CA ILE A 62 -3.10 -4.80 -1.04
C ILE A 62 -4.51 -5.19 -0.59
N TYR A 63 -5.48 -5.18 -1.50
CA TYR A 63 -6.85 -5.55 -1.15
C TYR A 63 -6.94 -6.98 -0.61
N HIS A 64 -6.36 -7.96 -1.31
CA HIS A 64 -6.41 -9.35 -0.91
C HIS A 64 -5.71 -9.62 0.43
N GLU A 65 -4.59 -8.93 0.68
CA GLU A 65 -3.83 -9.07 1.93
C GLU A 65 -4.60 -8.52 3.14
N PHE A 66 -5.24 -7.36 2.99
CA PHE A 66 -5.84 -6.63 4.11
C PHE A 66 -7.38 -6.75 4.19
N LYS A 67 -8.08 -7.33 3.19
CA LYS A 67 -9.56 -7.42 3.20
C LYS A 67 -10.14 -8.13 4.43
N LYS A 68 -9.37 -9.02 5.07
CA LYS A 68 -9.76 -9.73 6.30
C LYS A 68 -10.11 -8.79 7.46
N PHE A 69 -9.56 -7.57 7.48
CA PHE A 69 -9.89 -6.56 8.49
C PHE A 69 -11.21 -5.83 8.19
N GLY A 70 -11.74 -5.94 6.97
CA GLY A 70 -13.03 -5.38 6.56
C GLY A 70 -13.09 -3.87 6.79
N LYS A 71 -14.01 -3.44 7.66
CA LYS A 71 -14.19 -2.03 8.04
C LYS A 71 -13.36 -1.63 9.28
N ASN A 72 -12.69 -2.58 9.92
CA ASN A 72 -11.93 -2.33 11.13
C ASN A 72 -10.52 -1.81 10.81
N PRO A 73 -9.89 -1.05 11.72
CA PRO A 73 -8.49 -0.67 11.60
C PRO A 73 -7.57 -1.89 11.54
N ILE A 74 -6.55 -1.81 10.70
CA ILE A 74 -5.48 -2.82 10.60
C ILE A 74 -4.57 -2.65 11.82
N LYS A 75 -4.45 -3.70 12.63
CA LYS A 75 -3.54 -3.69 13.80
C LYS A 75 -2.10 -3.89 13.34
N ILE A 76 -1.18 -3.05 13.81
CA ILE A 76 0.24 -3.04 13.40
C ILE A 76 0.97 -4.35 13.68
N ALA A 77 0.54 -5.14 14.67
CA ALA A 77 1.08 -6.48 14.90
C ALA A 77 0.96 -7.43 13.69
N ASN A 78 0.21 -7.04 12.65
CA ASN A 78 0.02 -7.81 11.42
C ASN A 78 0.82 -7.26 10.22
N THR A 79 1.94 -6.56 10.43
CA THR A 79 2.84 -6.20 9.32
C THR A 79 3.28 -7.46 8.59
N VAL A 80 3.04 -7.48 7.28
CA VAL A 80 3.32 -8.65 6.44
C VAL A 80 4.81 -8.65 6.12
N THR A 81 5.51 -9.72 6.48
CA THR A 81 6.89 -9.92 6.03
C THR A 81 6.84 -10.25 4.55
N VAL A 82 7.25 -9.30 3.73
CA VAL A 82 7.50 -9.55 2.31
C VAL A 82 8.95 -10.02 2.22
N ASP A 83 9.18 -11.21 1.69
CA ASP A 83 10.52 -11.79 1.47
C ASP A 83 11.32 -11.08 0.35
N ASP A 84 10.82 -9.93 -0.11
CA ASP A 84 11.51 -9.10 -1.07
C ASP A 84 12.64 -8.37 -0.35
N GLN A 85 13.86 -8.86 -0.56
CA GLN A 85 15.08 -8.12 -0.30
C GLN A 85 14.91 -6.72 -0.91
N LEU A 86 14.73 -5.70 -0.06
CA LEU A 86 14.86 -4.32 -0.48
C LEU A 86 16.13 -4.21 -1.32
N PRO A 87 16.10 -3.63 -2.54
CA PRO A 87 17.35 -3.25 -3.17
C PRO A 87 18.03 -2.28 -2.21
N LEU A 88 19.02 -2.81 -1.49
CA LEU A 88 19.96 -2.02 -0.71
C LEU A 88 20.54 -1.02 -1.71
N ASN A 89 20.40 0.26 -1.36
CA ASN A 89 20.98 1.42 -2.03
C ASN A 89 20.05 2.13 -3.03
N THR A 90 19.25 3.06 -2.50
CA THR A 90 19.16 4.39 -3.11
C THR A 90 19.46 5.39 -2.00
N ARG A 91 20.71 5.88 -2.00
CA ARG A 91 21.09 7.12 -1.31
C ARG A 91 20.53 8.31 -2.08
#